data_AF-A0A2J9EXL5-F1
#
_entry.id   AF-A0A2J9EXL5-F1
#
_cell.length_a   1.000
_cell.length_b   1.000
_cell.length_c   1.000
_cell.angle_alpha   90.00
_cell.angle_beta   90.00
_cell.angle_gamma   90.00
#
_symmetry.space_group_name_H-M   'P 1'
#
loop_
_entity.id
_entity.type
_entity.pdbx_description
1 polymer ?
#
loop_
_entity_poly.entity_id
_entity_poly.type
_entity_poly.pdbx_seq_one_letter_code
_entity_poly.pdbx_strand_id
1 'polypeptide(L)' 'MRVKKFEDDGLISPRANQLMFVGLTCFMTIICLYRGITAVESYQQLIAYIGAILCFIITLLLVWGLKYYKK' A
#
# COMPACT_ATOMS: atom_id res chain seq x y z
N MET A 1 11.30 -9.77 35.42
CA MET A 1 12.00 -10.03 34.14
C MET A 1 11.99 -8.73 33.35
N ARG A 2 13.13 -8.00 33.28
CA ARG A 2 13.24 -6.83 32.39
C ARG A 2 13.43 -7.35 30.97
N VAL A 3 12.40 -7.22 30.14
CA VAL A 3 12.51 -7.46 28.70
C VAL A 3 13.50 -6.44 28.17
N LYS A 4 14.71 -6.91 27.84
CA LYS A 4 15.76 -6.15 27.19
C LYS A 4 15.14 -5.42 25.98
N LYS A 5 15.26 -4.09 25.96
CA LYS A 5 15.32 -3.30 24.73
C LYS A 5 16.50 -3.85 23.93
N PHE A 6 16.22 -4.84 23.09
CA PHE A 6 17.14 -5.22 22.03
C PHE A 6 16.96 -4.19 20.92
N GLU A 7 18.10 -3.58 20.52
CA GLU A 7 18.39 -3.00 19.20
C GLU A 7 17.27 -2.11 18.63
N ASP A 8 17.29 -0.77 18.72
CA ASP A 8 18.34 0.13 18.19
C ASP A 8 19.01 -0.32 16.87
N ASP A 9 18.26 -1.05 16.04
CA ASP A 9 18.56 -1.21 14.61
C ASP A 9 17.49 -0.46 13.80
N GLY A 10 17.78 0.79 13.42
CA GLY A 10 17.24 1.39 12.20
C GLY A 10 15.75 1.76 12.17
N LEU A 11 15.17 2.19 13.30
CA LEU A 11 14.16 3.26 13.51
C LEU A 11 13.26 3.77 12.35
N ILE A 12 12.79 2.93 11.41
CA ILE A 12 11.68 3.33 10.55
C ILE A 12 10.44 3.33 11.43
N SER A 13 10.04 4.53 11.86
CA SER A 13 8.85 4.70 12.69
C SER A 13 7.66 3.97 12.04
N PRO A 14 6.73 3.38 12.81
CA PRO A 14 5.55 2.70 12.26
C PRO A 14 4.79 3.58 11.26
N ARG A 15 4.84 4.91 11.42
CA ARG A 15 4.34 5.89 10.46
C ARG A 15 5.11 5.93 9.14
N ALA A 16 6.44 5.89 9.18
CA ALA A 16 7.27 5.87 7.99
C ALA A 16 7.11 4.57 7.20
N ASN A 17 6.97 3.42 7.87
CA ASN A 17 6.63 2.16 7.20
C ASN A 17 5.24 2.23 6.55
N GLN A 18 4.22 2.75 7.27
CA GLN A 18 2.89 2.94 6.68
C GLN A 18 2.91 3.88 5.48
N LEU A 19 3.65 4.99 5.56
CA LEU A 19 3.81 5.92 4.44
C LEU A 19 4.49 5.24 3.25
N MET A 20 5.50 4.40 3.50
CA MET A 20 6.21 3.63 2.48
C MET A 20 5.26 2.63 1.80
N PHE A 21 4.41 1.94 2.56
CA PHE A 21 3.37 1.06 2.00
C PHE A 21 2.31 1.84 1.20
N VAL A 22 1.87 3.02 1.67
CA VAL A 22 0.95 3.89 0.91
C VAL A 22 1.57 4.30 -0.41
N GLY A 23 2.84 4.70 -0.41
CA GLY A 23 3.56 5.04 -1.64
C GLY A 23 3.64 3.86 -2.61
N LEU A 24 3.92 2.66 -2.09
CA LEU A 24 4.07 1.44 -2.88
C LEU A 24 2.73 0.95 -3.46
N THR A 25 1.63 1.01 -2.70
CA THR A 25 0.28 0.69 -3.21
C THR A 25 -0.19 1.72 -4.24
N CYS A 26 0.17 2.99 -4.06
CA CYS A 26 -0.13 4.04 -5.05
C CYS A 26 0.61 3.78 -6.37
N PHE A 27 1.89 3.41 -6.31
CA PHE A 27 2.69 3.03 -7.48
C PHE A 27 2.12 1.79 -8.19
N MET A 28 1.74 0.75 -7.44
CA MET A 28 1.10 -0.45 -8.00
C MET A 28 -0.25 -0.14 -8.67
N THR A 29 -1.01 0.82 -8.16
CA THR A 29 -2.27 1.28 -8.76
C THR A 29 -2.03 1.89 -10.14
N ILE A 30 -1.00 2.74 -10.28
CA ILE A 30 -0.63 3.35 -11.57
C ILE A 30 -0.24 2.28 -12.58
N ILE A 31 0.53 1.27 -12.17
CA ILE A 31 0.92 0.15 -13.04
C ILE A 31 -0.31 -0.67 -13.46
N CYS A 32 -1.23 -0.99 -12.54
CA CYS A 32 -2.46 -1.71 -12.88
C CYS A 32 -3.33 -0.93 -13.87
N LEU A 33 -3.47 0.38 -13.69
CA LEU A 33 -4.23 1.24 -14.61
C LEU A 33 -3.56 1.33 -15.98
N TYR A 34 -2.24 1.51 -16.02
CA TYR A 34 -1.48 1.50 -17.28
C TYR A 34 -1.71 0.19 -18.04
N ARG A 35 -1.63 -0.95 -17.33
CA ARG A 35 -1.88 -2.26 -17.93
C ARG A 35 -3.33 -2.46 -18.37
N GLY A 36 -4.30 -1.94 -17.61
CA GLY A 36 -5.71 -1.97 -18.00
C GLY A 36 -5.99 -1.18 -19.27
N ILE A 37 -5.25 -0.10 -19.52
CA ILE A 37 -5.40 0.72 -20.73
C ILE A 37 -4.67 0.10 -21.94
N THR A 38 -3.53 -0.57 -21.71
CA THR A 38 -2.74 -1.18 -22.80
C THR A 38 -3.12 -2.63 -23.12
N ALA A 39 -3.88 -3.31 -22.26
CA ALA A 39 -4.37 -4.66 -22.54
C ALA A 39 -5.38 -4.64 -23.69
N VAL A 40 -5.07 -5.38 -24.76
CA VAL A 40 -5.95 -5.56 -25.92
C VAL A 40 -7.09 -6.56 -25.62
N GLU A 41 -6.83 -7.49 -24.70
CA GLU A 41 -7.77 -8.53 -24.30
C GLU A 41 -8.68 -8.06 -23.15
N SER A 42 -9.99 -8.05 -23.39
CA SER A 42 -11.01 -7.57 -22.44
C SER A 42 -10.94 -8.27 -21.07
N TYR A 43 -10.54 -9.54 -21.03
CA TYR A 43 -10.41 -10.31 -19.79
C TYR A 43 -9.25 -9.80 -18.91
N GLN A 44 -8.11 -9.52 -19.53
CA GLN A 44 -6.94 -8.99 -18.83
C GLN A 44 -7.18 -7.56 -18.34
N GLN A 45 -7.91 -6.76 -19.13
CA GLN A 45 -8.35 -5.43 -18.75
C GLN A 45 -9.28 -5.46 -17.52
N LEU A 46 -10.23 -6.40 -17.47
CA LEU A 46 -11.15 -6.55 -16.34
C LEU A 46 -10.41 -6.93 -15.05
N ILE A 47 -9.44 -7.86 -15.12
CA ILE A 47 -8.58 -8.21 -13.98
C ILE A 47 -7.75 -7.02 -13.52
N ALA A 48 -7.17 -6.27 -14.46
CA ALA A 48 -6.38 -5.08 -14.15
C ALA A 48 -7.21 -4.01 -13.42
N TYR A 49 -8.46 -3.81 -13.83
CA TYR A 49 -9.39 -2.90 -13.14
C TYR A 49 -9.78 -3.39 -11.75
N ILE A 50 -10.07 -4.69 -11.57
CA ILE A 50 -10.32 -5.26 -10.24
C ILE A 50 -9.10 -5.05 -9.32
N GLY A 51 -7.89 -5.28 -9.85
CA GLY A 51 -6.63 -5.03 -9.13
C GLY A 51 -6.45 -3.56 -8.74
N ALA A 52 -6.79 -2.63 -9.64
CA ALA A 52 -6.74 -1.19 -9.36
C ALA A 52 -7.73 -0.78 -8.26
N ILE A 53 -8.97 -1.31 -8.28
CA ILE A 53 -9.98 -1.06 -7.24
C ILE A 53 -9.53 -1.61 -5.89
N LEU A 54 -9.00 -2.83 -5.85
CA LEU A 54 -8.46 -3.42 -4.63
C LEU A 54 -7.29 -2.59 -4.06
N CYS A 55 -6.36 -2.14 -4.91
CA CYS A 55 -5.26 -1.27 -4.48
C CYS A 55 -5.78 0.09 -3.95
N PHE A 56 -6.84 0.62 -4.54
CA PHE A 56 -7.47 1.86 -4.07
C PHE A 56 -8.08 1.69 -2.67
N ILE A 57 -8.80 0.59 -2.43
CA ILE A 57 -9.38 0.26 -1.10
C ILE A 57 -8.28 0.10 -0.06
N ILE A 58 -7.20 -0.63 -0.39
CA ILE A 58 -6.07 -0.83 0.52
C ILE A 58 -5.40 0.50 0.85
N THR A 59 -5.20 1.37 -0.15
CA THR A 59 -4.60 2.70 0.05
C THR A 59 -5.46 3.56 0.99
N LEU A 60 -6.79 3.57 0.82
CA LEU A 60 -7.71 4.25 1.74
C LEU A 60 -7.59 3.70 3.16
N LEU A 61 -7.54 2.37 3.32
CA LEU A 61 -7.41 1.71 4.61
C LEU A 61 -6.09 2.09 5.31
N LEU A 62 -4.98 2.16 4.58
CA LEU A 62 -3.69 2.58 5.14
C LEU A 62 -3.67 4.05 5.57
N VAL A 63 -4.26 4.94 4.77
CA VAL A 63 -4.41 6.36 5.14
C VAL A 63 -5.29 6.50 6.38
N TRP A 64 -6.35 5.71 6.47
CA TRP A 64 -7.23 5.72 7.63
C TRP A 64 -6.52 5.17 8.88
N GLY A 65 -5.77 4.07 8.74
CA GLY A 65 -4.91 3.55 9.80
C GLY A 65 -3.90 4.57 10.32
N LEU A 66 -3.37 5.44 9.45
CA LEU A 66 -2.43 6.50 9.85
C LEU A 66 -3.13 7.58 10.70
N LYS A 67 -4.41 7.85 10.40
CA LYS A 67 -5.24 8.79 11.16
C LYS A 67 -5.60 8.27 12.55
N TYR A 68 -5.83 6.96 12.69
CA TYR A 68 -6.12 6.30 13.97
C TYR A 68 -4.87 5.96 14.79
N TYR A 69 -3.67 5.87 14.17
CA TYR A 69 -2.39 5.73 14.86
C TYR A 69 -1.88 7.08 15.44
N LYS A 70 -2.78 7.81 16.10
CA LYS A 70 -2.43 8.90 17.01
C LYS A 70 -2.33 8.32 18.42
N LYS A 71 -1.10 8.02 18.82
CA LYS A 71 -0.71 8.04 20.23
C LYS A 71 -0.73 9.49 20.72
#